data_AF-A0A0P8XH20-F1
#
_entry.id   AF-A0A0P8XH20-F1
#
_cell.length_a   1.000
_cell.length_b   1.000
_cell.length_c   1.000
_cell.angle_alpha   90.00
_cell.angle_beta   90.00
_cell.angle_gamma   90.00
#
_symmetry.space_group_name_H-M   'P 1'
#
loop_
_entity.id
_entity.type
_entity.pdbx_description
1 polymer ?
#
loop_
_entity_poly.entity_id
_entity_poly.type
_entity_poly.pdbx_seq_one_letter_code
_entity_poly.pdbx_strand_id
1 'polypeptide(L)'
;MPTTQHSPQGHPQHAPHQGPSPSPIPSQGLGQGQTQDNGEALVKGKEEGANMPNLSTLSLDELKQLDRDPEFFDDFIEEMSVVQHLNEELDSMMNQVENISNTLPGENESKGTHLVELKRRLSDDYTALKTLGEKCDQLNKKYLKKSEEYAPQHIRELLQIAASNADADCDRHVEHFLNGKIDVQTFLNTYQSSKKISAERKAKEERLGNQLSALERAGI
;
A
#
# COMPACT_ATOMS: atom_id res chain seq x y z
N MET A 1 47.74 -12.61 36.63
CA MET A 1 48.49 -12.99 35.40
C MET A 1 47.69 -14.09 34.71
N PRO A 2 47.28 -14.06 33.43
CA PRO A 2 47.29 -13.00 32.36
C PRO A 2 45.85 -12.43 32.11
N THR A 3 45.60 -11.12 31.91
CA THR A 3 45.66 -10.22 30.71
C THR A 3 44.77 -10.56 29.50
N THR A 4 43.74 -9.71 29.26
CA THR A 4 43.27 -9.10 27.98
C THR A 4 42.08 -8.18 28.39
N GLN A 5 42.13 -6.85 28.51
CA GLN A 5 42.38 -5.72 27.59
C GLN A 5 41.41 -5.58 26.39
N HIS A 6 40.34 -4.78 26.56
CA HIS A 6 39.91 -3.75 25.61
C HIS A 6 38.84 -2.80 26.23
N SER A 7 39.09 -1.50 26.11
CA SER A 7 38.12 -0.38 26.13
C SER A 7 38.32 0.39 24.80
N PRO A 8 37.71 1.56 24.51
CA PRO A 8 36.53 2.27 25.04
C PRO A 8 35.61 2.83 23.91
N GLN A 9 34.41 3.33 24.25
CA GLN A 9 33.70 4.48 23.62
C GLN A 9 32.28 4.51 24.19
N GLY A 10 31.66 5.62 24.62
CA GLY A 10 31.79 7.01 24.23
C GLY A 10 30.34 7.50 24.06
N HIS A 11 29.79 8.14 25.09
CA HIS A 11 28.43 8.72 25.06
C HIS A 11 28.37 9.87 24.05
N PRO A 12 27.20 10.08 23.42
CA PRO A 12 26.75 11.44 23.19
C PRO A 12 25.34 11.74 23.71
N GLN A 13 25.19 13.01 24.04
CA GLN A 13 24.02 13.72 24.55
C GLN A 13 22.78 13.64 23.65
N HIS A 14 21.63 13.55 24.31
CA HIS A 14 20.31 13.89 23.79
C HIS A 14 20.20 15.42 23.57
N ALA A 15 19.73 15.81 22.38
CA ALA A 15 19.15 17.12 22.08
C ALA A 15 17.76 16.91 21.44
N PRO A 16 16.80 17.84 21.59
CA PRO A 16 15.40 17.59 21.31
C PRO A 16 15.02 17.76 19.82
N HIS A 17 14.00 17.00 19.45
CA HIS A 17 13.34 16.92 18.14
C HIS A 17 12.91 18.29 17.58
N GLN A 18 13.38 18.61 16.37
CA GLN A 18 12.74 19.54 15.44
C GLN A 18 12.00 18.72 14.37
N GLY A 19 10.83 19.20 13.95
CA GLY A 19 9.93 18.53 13.00
C GLY A 19 10.52 18.34 11.59
N PRO A 20 9.81 17.62 10.71
CA PRO A 20 10.33 17.32 9.38
C PRO A 20 10.32 18.58 8.50
N SER A 21 11.51 19.07 8.16
CA SER A 21 11.72 20.00 7.05
C SER A 21 11.42 19.30 5.71
N PRO A 22 10.82 20.01 4.74
CA PRO A 22 10.57 19.48 3.41
C PRO A 22 11.88 19.34 2.62
N SER A 23 12.06 18.20 1.96
CA SER A 23 13.17 17.96 1.04
C SER A 23 13.06 18.87 -0.20
N PRO A 24 14.18 19.39 -0.74
CA PRO A 24 14.16 20.18 -1.96
C PRO A 24 13.92 19.28 -3.19
N ILE A 25 13.01 19.74 -4.05
CA ILE A 25 12.73 19.16 -5.36
C ILE A 25 13.96 19.36 -6.26
N PRO A 26 14.41 18.37 -7.04
CA PRO A 26 15.42 18.58 -8.06
C PRO A 26 14.85 19.43 -9.20
N SER A 27 15.24 20.70 -9.27
CA SER A 27 15.00 21.57 -10.43
C SER A 27 15.88 21.10 -11.59
N GLN A 28 15.34 20.21 -12.43
CA GLN A 28 15.92 19.95 -13.75
C GLN A 28 15.54 21.10 -14.68
N GLY A 29 16.57 21.72 -15.26
CA GLY A 29 16.49 22.92 -16.05
C GLY A 29 15.69 22.74 -17.35
N LEU A 30 14.65 23.53 -17.49
CA LEU A 30 14.12 23.93 -18.79
C LEU A 30 15.02 25.04 -19.32
N GLY A 31 15.89 24.66 -20.26
CA GLY A 31 16.74 25.57 -21.00
C GLY A 31 15.92 26.51 -21.88
N GLN A 32 16.32 27.78 -21.83
CA GLN A 32 16.33 28.73 -22.94
C GLN A 32 15.03 28.93 -23.71
N GLY A 33 14.19 29.83 -23.18
CA GLY A 33 13.37 30.68 -24.04
C GLY A 33 14.28 31.59 -24.86
N GLN A 34 14.46 31.28 -26.14
CA GLN A 34 15.01 32.23 -27.11
C GLN A 34 13.94 33.28 -27.41
N THR A 35 14.05 34.45 -26.78
CA THR A 35 13.56 35.69 -27.38
C THR A 35 14.48 36.03 -28.54
N GLN A 36 14.14 35.57 -29.75
CA GLN A 36 14.74 36.09 -30.97
C GLN A 36 14.06 37.41 -31.31
N ASP A 37 14.80 38.48 -31.02
CA ASP A 37 14.84 39.74 -31.74
C ASP A 37 14.61 39.50 -33.25
N ASN A 38 13.40 39.79 -33.70
CA ASN A 38 13.02 39.67 -35.10
C ASN A 38 13.47 40.94 -35.82
N GLY A 39 14.79 41.01 -36.07
CA GLY A 39 15.40 42.03 -36.89
C GLY A 39 14.77 42.06 -38.28
N GLU A 40 14.46 43.27 -38.73
CA GLU A 40 14.04 43.63 -40.08
C GLU A 40 15.04 43.10 -41.12
N ALA A 41 14.87 41.85 -41.52
CA ALA A 41 15.37 41.36 -42.79
C ALA A 41 14.33 41.74 -43.84
N LEU A 42 14.50 42.96 -44.37
CA LEU A 42 14.00 43.40 -45.67
C LEU A 42 14.00 42.18 -46.60
N VAL A 43 12.79 41.65 -46.86
CA VAL A 43 12.54 40.59 -47.82
C VAL A 43 12.97 41.15 -49.16
N LYS A 44 14.23 40.90 -49.50
CA LYS A 44 14.76 41.07 -50.83
C LYS A 44 13.98 40.07 -51.65
N GLY A 45 12.91 40.56 -52.28
CA GLY A 45 12.12 39.85 -53.27
C GLY A 45 13.09 39.18 -54.23
N LYS A 46 13.32 37.89 -53.98
CA LYS A 46 13.95 37.01 -54.93
C LYS A 46 12.79 36.73 -55.88
N GLU A 47 12.67 37.57 -56.90
CA GLU A 47 12.02 37.20 -58.14
C GLU A 47 12.81 36.02 -58.71
N GLU A 48 12.68 34.84 -58.08
CA GLU A 48 12.71 33.62 -58.84
C GLU A 48 11.55 33.78 -59.79
N GLY A 49 11.84 34.08 -61.06
CA GLY A 49 10.84 34.17 -62.11
C GLY A 49 9.98 32.92 -62.00
N ALA A 50 8.81 33.10 -61.38
CA ALA A 50 7.90 32.03 -61.07
C ALA A 50 7.35 31.57 -62.41
N ASN A 51 8.04 30.61 -63.02
CA ASN A 51 7.44 29.83 -64.07
C ASN A 51 6.31 29.07 -63.40
N MET A 52 5.13 29.67 -63.38
CA MET A 52 3.91 29.02 -62.94
C MET A 52 3.85 27.70 -63.73
N PRO A 53 3.93 26.56 -63.03
CA PRO A 53 4.11 25.29 -63.71
C PRO A 53 2.95 25.10 -64.67
N ASN A 54 3.27 24.63 -65.88
CA ASN A 54 2.33 24.35 -66.96
C ASN A 54 1.78 25.57 -67.74
N LEU A 55 2.24 26.82 -67.48
CA LEU A 55 1.92 27.93 -68.41
C LEU A 55 2.58 27.75 -69.78
N SER A 56 3.80 27.20 -69.82
CA SER A 56 4.56 26.95 -71.05
C SER A 56 3.96 25.85 -71.93
N THR A 57 3.00 25.08 -71.41
CA THR A 57 2.32 24.01 -72.14
C THR A 57 1.03 24.49 -72.81
N LEU A 58 0.60 25.73 -72.55
CA LEU A 58 -0.57 26.35 -73.17
C LEU A 58 -0.21 27.06 -74.49
N SER A 59 -1.13 27.06 -75.44
CA SER A 59 -1.03 27.85 -76.67
C SER A 59 -1.31 29.34 -76.42
N LEU A 60 -0.94 30.20 -77.37
CA LEU A 60 -1.12 31.67 -77.26
C LEU A 60 -2.61 32.07 -77.11
N ASP A 61 -3.52 31.31 -77.71
CA ASP A 61 -4.95 31.59 -77.63
C ASP A 61 -5.52 31.14 -76.27
N GLU A 62 -5.08 30.01 -75.74
CA GLU A 62 -5.40 29.56 -74.37
C GLU A 62 -4.84 30.52 -73.32
N LEU A 63 -3.63 31.05 -73.52
CA LEU A 63 -3.04 32.04 -72.61
C LEU A 63 -3.80 33.38 -72.60
N LYS A 64 -4.33 33.81 -73.76
CA LYS A 64 -5.21 35.00 -73.86
C LYS A 64 -6.58 34.76 -73.26
N GLN A 65 -7.05 33.51 -73.27
CA GLN A 65 -8.29 33.11 -72.64
C GLN A 65 -8.12 33.04 -71.12
N LEU A 66 -6.98 32.53 -70.64
CA LEU A 66 -6.56 32.52 -69.25
C LEU A 66 -6.50 33.94 -68.63
N ASP A 67 -6.11 34.94 -69.42
CA ASP A 67 -6.06 36.35 -68.98
C ASP A 67 -7.44 37.04 -68.99
N ARG A 68 -8.39 36.57 -69.82
CA ARG A 68 -9.70 37.23 -70.02
C ARG A 68 -10.87 36.57 -69.32
N ASP A 69 -10.75 35.28 -69.04
CA ASP A 69 -11.81 34.45 -68.47
C ASP A 69 -11.37 33.95 -67.08
N PRO A 70 -11.92 34.54 -65.99
CA PRO A 70 -11.54 34.17 -64.63
C PRO A 70 -11.93 32.73 -64.28
N GLU A 71 -13.00 32.18 -64.86
CA GLU A 71 -13.41 30.80 -64.59
C GLU A 71 -12.41 29.81 -65.20
N PHE A 72 -11.93 30.09 -66.42
CA PHE A 72 -10.89 29.28 -67.06
C PHE A 72 -9.55 29.37 -66.31
N PHE A 73 -9.27 30.51 -65.67
CA PHE A 73 -8.12 30.65 -64.78
C PHE A 73 -8.25 29.82 -63.51
N ASP A 74 -9.40 29.88 -62.84
CA ASP A 74 -9.65 29.10 -61.62
C ASP A 74 -9.60 27.59 -61.92
N ASP A 75 -10.20 27.13 -63.03
CA ASP A 75 -10.11 25.75 -63.50
C ASP A 75 -8.65 25.31 -63.73
N PHE A 76 -7.84 26.18 -64.37
CA PHE A 76 -6.43 25.90 -64.62
C PHE A 76 -5.63 25.80 -63.31
N ILE A 77 -5.92 26.65 -62.32
CA ILE A 77 -5.29 26.62 -61.00
C ILE A 77 -5.71 25.36 -60.22
N GLU A 78 -6.98 24.98 -60.25
CA GLU A 78 -7.49 23.74 -59.62
C GLU A 78 -6.89 22.48 -60.25
N GLU A 79 -6.58 22.49 -61.55
CA GLU A 79 -5.93 21.38 -62.24
C GLU A 79 -4.42 21.28 -61.94
N MET A 80 -3.81 22.30 -61.33
CA MET A 80 -2.39 22.25 -60.96
C MET A 80 -2.14 21.13 -59.94
N SER A 81 -1.16 20.28 -60.25
CA SER A 81 -0.78 19.16 -59.37
C SER A 81 -0.43 19.60 -57.94
N VAL A 82 0.11 20.81 -57.77
CA VAL A 82 0.42 21.37 -56.45
C VAL A 82 -0.86 21.69 -55.67
N VAL A 83 -1.88 22.23 -56.33
CA VAL A 83 -3.17 22.57 -55.70
C VAL A 83 -3.95 21.30 -55.39
N GLN A 84 -3.97 20.33 -56.29
CA GLN A 84 -4.58 19.01 -56.05
C GLN A 84 -3.93 18.30 -54.86
N HIS A 85 -2.60 18.28 -54.80
CA HIS A 85 -1.88 17.66 -53.68
C HIS A 85 -2.18 18.34 -52.34
N LEU A 86 -2.24 19.67 -52.32
CA LEU A 86 -2.61 20.42 -51.12
C LEU A 86 -4.06 20.17 -50.69
N ASN A 87 -4.99 20.04 -51.64
CA ASN A 87 -6.38 19.69 -51.36
C ASN A 87 -6.50 18.26 -50.81
N GLU A 88 -5.77 17.28 -51.37
CA GLU A 88 -5.70 15.92 -50.83
C GLU A 88 -5.12 15.88 -49.41
N GLU A 89 -4.07 16.67 -49.14
CA GLU A 89 -3.49 16.80 -47.80
C GLU A 89 -4.48 17.45 -46.82
N LEU A 90 -5.20 18.48 -47.26
CA LEU A 90 -6.27 19.13 -46.49
C LEU A 90 -7.38 18.15 -46.14
N ASP A 91 -7.89 17.40 -47.12
CA ASP A 91 -8.94 16.39 -46.93
C ASP A 91 -8.46 15.27 -46.00
N SER A 92 -7.21 14.82 -46.16
CA SER A 92 -6.60 13.84 -45.25
C SER A 92 -6.53 14.37 -43.81
N MET A 93 -6.11 15.62 -43.62
CA MET A 93 -6.08 16.26 -42.30
C MET A 93 -7.49 16.41 -41.72
N MET A 94 -8.48 16.83 -42.51
CA MET A 94 -9.87 16.95 -42.06
C MET A 94 -10.43 15.59 -41.60
N ASN A 95 -10.21 14.53 -42.38
CA ASN A 95 -10.60 13.17 -42.01
C ASN A 95 -9.90 12.69 -40.72
N GLN A 96 -8.63 13.03 -40.54
CA GLN A 96 -7.90 12.71 -39.31
C GLN A 96 -8.47 13.46 -38.10
N VAL A 97 -8.78 14.75 -38.25
CA VAL A 97 -9.41 15.56 -37.19
C VAL A 97 -10.79 15.02 -36.83
N GLU A 98 -11.60 14.66 -37.82
CA GLU A 98 -12.92 14.08 -37.59
C GLU A 98 -12.82 12.73 -36.86
N ASN A 99 -11.92 11.84 -37.31
CA ASN A 99 -11.71 10.56 -36.65
C ASN A 99 -11.26 10.73 -35.20
N ILE A 100 -10.30 11.62 -34.93
CA ILE A 100 -9.84 11.95 -33.58
C ILE A 100 -10.99 12.50 -32.72
N SER A 101 -11.77 13.43 -33.27
CA SER A 101 -12.89 14.07 -32.58
C SER A 101 -14.00 13.07 -32.22
N ASN A 102 -14.26 12.10 -33.10
CA ASN A 102 -15.33 11.13 -32.90
C ASN A 102 -14.91 9.94 -32.02
N THR A 103 -13.64 9.51 -32.09
CA THR A 103 -13.19 8.29 -31.40
C THR A 103 -12.58 8.55 -30.02
N LEU A 104 -11.75 9.58 -29.88
CA LEU A 104 -11.03 9.81 -28.62
C LEU A 104 -11.92 10.10 -27.41
N PRO A 105 -13.03 10.86 -27.51
CA PRO A 105 -13.87 11.12 -26.34
C PRO A 105 -14.47 9.84 -25.75
N GLY A 106 -15.01 8.95 -26.60
CA GLY A 106 -15.58 7.68 -26.16
C GLY A 106 -14.54 6.72 -25.60
N GLU A 107 -13.35 6.65 -26.21
CA GLU A 107 -12.25 5.89 -25.66
C GLU A 107 -11.80 6.42 -24.29
N ASN A 108 -11.64 7.73 -24.15
CA ASN A 108 -11.22 8.35 -22.90
C ASN A 108 -12.26 8.17 -21.80
N GLU A 109 -13.55 8.31 -22.11
CA GLU A 109 -14.65 8.06 -21.19
C GLU A 109 -14.70 6.59 -20.75
N SER A 110 -14.50 5.64 -21.67
CA SER A 110 -14.45 4.21 -21.35
C SER A 110 -13.28 3.87 -20.42
N LYS A 111 -12.09 4.41 -20.70
CA LYS A 111 -10.89 4.26 -19.87
C LYS A 111 -11.09 4.91 -18.50
N GLY A 112 -11.74 6.07 -18.46
CA GLY A 112 -12.11 6.79 -17.25
C GLY A 112 -13.05 5.96 -16.35
N THR A 113 -14.13 5.44 -16.94
CA THR A 113 -15.08 4.55 -16.25
C THR A 113 -14.39 3.30 -15.70
N HIS A 114 -13.57 2.64 -16.52
CA HIS A 114 -12.82 1.45 -16.11
C HIS A 114 -11.85 1.74 -14.94
N LEU A 115 -11.16 2.88 -14.96
CA LEU A 115 -10.30 3.31 -13.85
C LEU A 115 -11.08 3.55 -12.56
N VAL A 116 -12.26 4.17 -12.65
CA VAL A 116 -13.14 4.39 -11.49
C VAL A 116 -13.59 3.05 -10.89
N GLU A 117 -13.98 2.10 -11.73
CA GLU A 117 -14.37 0.75 -11.28
C GLU A 117 -13.21 -0.01 -10.64
N LEU A 118 -12.02 0.06 -11.22
CA LEU A 118 -10.83 -0.57 -10.66
C LEU A 118 -10.47 0.04 -9.31
N LYS A 119 -10.52 1.38 -9.19
CA LYS A 119 -10.27 2.09 -7.93
C LYS A 119 -11.30 1.71 -6.87
N ARG A 120 -12.58 1.59 -7.25
CA ARG A 120 -13.64 1.13 -6.34
C ARG A 120 -13.35 -0.29 -5.85
N ARG A 121 -13.09 -1.24 -6.76
CA ARG A 121 -12.76 -2.63 -6.40
C ARG A 121 -11.54 -2.71 -5.48
N LEU A 122 -10.47 -1.99 -5.80
CA LEU A 122 -9.28 -1.95 -4.96
C LEU A 122 -9.58 -1.39 -3.55
N SER A 123 -10.41 -0.36 -3.47
CA SER A 123 -10.83 0.20 -2.18
C SER A 123 -11.66 -0.82 -1.39
N ASP A 124 -12.58 -1.52 -2.04
CA ASP A 124 -13.40 -2.56 -1.41
C ASP A 124 -12.51 -3.71 -0.91
N ASP A 125 -11.61 -4.23 -1.75
CA ASP A 125 -10.65 -5.28 -1.40
C ASP A 125 -9.74 -4.86 -0.24
N TYR A 126 -9.24 -3.62 -0.26
CA TYR A 126 -8.44 -3.07 0.83
C TYR A 126 -9.22 -3.03 2.15
N THR A 127 -10.46 -2.56 2.12
CA THR A 127 -11.30 -2.53 3.33
C THR A 127 -11.60 -3.93 3.85
N ALA A 128 -11.93 -4.88 2.96
CA ALA A 128 -12.17 -6.27 3.33
C ALA A 128 -10.93 -6.92 3.94
N LEU A 129 -9.76 -6.70 3.35
CA LEU A 129 -8.48 -7.20 3.86
C LEU A 129 -8.16 -6.62 5.23
N LYS A 130 -8.36 -5.31 5.41
CA LYS A 130 -8.15 -4.63 6.69
C LYS A 130 -9.06 -5.21 7.77
N THR A 131 -10.36 -5.35 7.50
CA THR A 131 -11.31 -5.95 8.44
C THR A 131 -10.95 -7.40 8.78
N LEU A 132 -10.53 -8.18 7.78
CA LEU A 132 -10.11 -9.57 8.01
C LEU A 132 -8.83 -9.65 8.85
N GLY A 133 -7.86 -8.77 8.60
CA GLY A 133 -6.64 -8.63 9.39
C GLY A 133 -6.95 -8.30 10.85
N GLU A 134 -7.80 -7.31 11.10
CA GLU A 134 -8.24 -6.94 12.45
C GLU A 134 -8.96 -8.10 13.17
N LYS A 135 -9.77 -8.89 12.44
CA LYS A 135 -10.43 -10.08 12.99
C LYS A 135 -9.43 -11.19 13.32
N CYS A 136 -8.43 -11.39 12.46
CA CYS A 136 -7.35 -12.34 12.68
C CYS A 136 -6.57 -11.98 13.95
N ASP A 137 -6.16 -10.72 14.09
CA ASP A 137 -5.44 -10.23 15.26
C ASP A 137 -6.24 -10.40 16.55
N GLN A 138 -7.55 -10.10 16.51
CA GLN A 138 -8.44 -10.32 17.65
C GLN A 138 -8.54 -11.79 18.03
N LEU A 139 -8.65 -12.68 17.04
CA LEU A 139 -8.76 -14.11 17.29
C LEU A 139 -7.43 -14.68 17.81
N ASN A 140 -6.31 -14.21 17.26
CA ASN A 140 -4.97 -14.58 17.73
C ASN A 140 -4.74 -14.12 19.18
N LYS A 141 -5.14 -12.90 19.55
CA LYS A 141 -5.09 -12.42 20.94
C LYS A 141 -5.89 -13.31 21.89
N LYS A 142 -7.11 -13.71 21.49
CA LYS A 142 -7.95 -14.62 22.28
C LYS A 142 -7.32 -16.01 22.40
N TYR A 143 -6.72 -16.50 21.32
CA TYR A 143 -6.01 -17.77 21.30
C TYR A 143 -4.81 -17.74 22.25
N LEU A 144 -3.93 -16.74 22.15
CA LEU A 144 -2.75 -16.61 23.01
C LEU A 144 -3.14 -16.55 24.49
N LYS A 145 -4.14 -15.74 24.84
CA LYS A 145 -4.65 -15.68 26.21
C LYS A 145 -5.10 -17.05 26.73
N LYS A 146 -5.85 -17.80 25.93
CA LYS A 146 -6.28 -19.16 26.30
C LYS A 146 -5.07 -20.11 26.36
N SER A 147 -4.14 -20.00 25.43
CA SER A 147 -2.94 -20.83 25.42
C SER A 147 -2.11 -20.66 26.69
N GLU A 148 -2.02 -19.43 27.21
CA GLU A 148 -1.37 -19.13 28.48
C GLU A 148 -2.18 -19.65 29.67
N GLU A 149 -3.51 -19.40 29.69
CA GLU A 149 -4.42 -19.87 30.75
C GLU A 149 -4.45 -21.41 30.88
N TYR A 150 -4.35 -22.12 29.77
CA TYR A 150 -4.36 -23.59 29.72
C TYR A 150 -2.96 -24.17 29.52
N ALA A 151 -1.90 -23.37 29.67
CA ALA A 151 -0.54 -23.89 29.63
C ALA A 151 -0.37 -24.94 30.75
N PRO A 152 0.12 -26.15 30.47
CA PRO A 152 0.23 -27.21 31.48
C PRO A 152 1.03 -26.79 32.72
N GLN A 153 2.07 -25.98 32.51
CA GLN A 153 2.89 -25.42 33.58
C GLN A 153 2.10 -24.43 34.46
N HIS A 154 1.26 -23.58 33.84
CA HIS A 154 0.37 -22.67 34.58
C HIS A 154 -0.68 -23.44 35.39
N ILE A 155 -1.27 -24.49 34.82
CA ILE A 155 -2.22 -25.37 35.54
C ILE A 155 -1.55 -26.04 36.75
N ARG A 156 -0.30 -26.49 36.60
CA ARG A 156 0.47 -27.07 37.71
C ARG A 156 0.69 -26.06 38.84
N GLU A 157 1.07 -24.83 38.51
CA GLU A 157 1.22 -23.74 39.49
C GLU A 157 -0.09 -23.43 40.22
N LEU A 158 -1.22 -23.36 39.50
CA LEU A 158 -2.53 -23.18 40.10
C LEU A 158 -2.90 -24.32 41.05
N LEU A 159 -2.58 -25.57 40.71
CA LEU A 159 -2.77 -26.72 41.59
C LEU A 159 -1.90 -26.62 42.85
N GLN A 160 -0.64 -26.20 42.71
CA GLN A 160 0.28 -25.99 43.83
C GLN A 160 -0.24 -24.93 44.80
N ILE A 161 -0.69 -23.78 44.28
CA ILE A 161 -1.29 -22.71 45.08
C ILE A 161 -2.57 -23.22 45.78
N ALA A 162 -3.44 -23.91 45.06
CA ALA A 162 -4.70 -24.43 45.61
C ALA A 162 -4.47 -25.54 46.66
N ALA A 163 -3.40 -26.32 46.55
CA ALA A 163 -2.99 -27.28 47.57
C ALA A 163 -2.48 -26.56 48.82
N SER A 164 -1.59 -25.57 48.66
CA SER A 164 -1.06 -24.74 49.74
C SER A 164 -2.18 -24.04 50.53
N ASN A 165 -3.17 -23.46 49.83
CA ASN A 165 -4.32 -22.82 50.47
C ASN A 165 -5.17 -23.83 51.27
N ALA A 166 -5.36 -25.06 50.76
CA ALA A 166 -6.10 -26.10 51.48
C ALA A 166 -5.32 -26.60 52.71
N ASP A 167 -3.99 -26.69 52.64
CA ASP A 167 -3.16 -26.97 53.81
C ASP A 167 -3.27 -25.85 54.86
N ALA A 168 -3.24 -24.58 54.46
CA ALA A 168 -3.47 -23.46 55.37
C ALA A 168 -4.87 -23.48 56.02
N ASP A 169 -5.90 -23.89 55.28
CA ASP A 169 -7.25 -24.09 55.83
C ASP A 169 -7.27 -25.26 56.84
N CYS A 170 -6.54 -26.34 56.58
CA CYS A 170 -6.36 -27.43 57.56
C CYS A 170 -5.76 -26.92 58.86
N ASP A 171 -4.69 -26.12 58.78
CA ASP A 171 -4.02 -25.54 59.95
C ASP A 171 -4.98 -24.63 60.72
N ARG A 172 -5.77 -23.81 60.02
CA ARG A 172 -6.80 -22.97 60.64
C ARG A 172 -7.87 -23.78 61.36
N HIS A 173 -8.32 -24.91 60.81
CA HIS A 173 -9.26 -25.80 61.50
C HIS A 173 -8.66 -26.40 62.79
N VAL A 174 -7.38 -26.78 62.75
CA VAL A 174 -6.65 -27.27 63.93
C VAL A 174 -6.56 -26.17 65.00
N GLU A 175 -6.17 -24.95 64.62
CA GLU A 175 -6.10 -23.82 65.55
C GLU A 175 -7.44 -23.50 66.20
N HIS A 176 -8.54 -23.51 65.44
CA HIS A 176 -9.88 -23.27 66.00
C HIS A 176 -10.29 -24.35 66.99
N PHE A 177 -9.97 -25.62 66.71
CA PHE A 177 -10.24 -26.73 67.60
C PHE A 177 -9.43 -26.62 68.91
N LEU A 178 -8.13 -26.36 68.81
CA LEU A 178 -7.25 -26.20 69.98
C LEU A 178 -7.65 -25.01 70.86
N ASN A 179 -8.18 -23.95 70.25
CA ASN A 179 -8.70 -22.78 70.96
C ASN A 179 -10.12 -22.96 71.49
N GLY A 180 -10.72 -24.16 71.36
CA GLY A 180 -12.08 -24.46 71.83
C GLY A 180 -13.19 -23.72 71.08
N LYS A 181 -12.92 -23.18 69.89
CA LYS A 181 -13.91 -22.43 69.08
C LYS A 181 -14.87 -23.35 68.32
N ILE A 182 -14.48 -24.60 68.08
CA ILE A 182 -15.28 -25.63 67.44
C ILE A 182 -15.21 -26.94 68.24
N ASP A 183 -16.27 -27.74 68.21
CA ASP A 183 -16.31 -29.04 68.86
C ASP A 183 -15.60 -30.13 68.03
N VAL A 184 -15.40 -31.30 68.66
CA VAL A 184 -14.69 -32.44 68.05
C VAL A 184 -15.34 -32.91 66.75
N GLN A 185 -16.67 -32.99 66.68
CA GLN A 185 -17.36 -33.51 65.48
C GLN A 185 -17.22 -32.52 64.32
N THR A 186 -17.40 -31.23 64.60
CA THR A 186 -17.21 -30.17 63.60
C THR A 186 -15.76 -30.14 63.09
N PHE A 187 -14.77 -30.28 63.97
CA PHE A 187 -13.36 -30.37 63.60
C PHE A 187 -13.10 -31.58 62.69
N LEU A 188 -13.54 -32.78 63.09
CA LEU A 188 -13.27 -34.00 62.32
C LEU A 188 -13.84 -33.91 60.91
N ASN A 189 -15.07 -33.42 60.76
CA ASN A 189 -15.72 -33.28 59.46
C ASN A 189 -14.99 -32.26 58.57
N THR A 190 -14.69 -31.08 59.11
CA THR A 190 -14.08 -29.98 58.33
C THR A 190 -12.62 -30.28 57.99
N TYR A 191 -11.84 -30.77 58.95
CA TYR A 191 -10.43 -31.13 58.75
C TYR A 191 -10.27 -32.28 57.77
N GLN A 192 -11.04 -33.38 57.90
CA GLN A 192 -10.93 -34.49 56.95
C GLN A 192 -11.30 -34.07 55.53
N SER A 193 -12.34 -33.25 55.37
CA SER A 193 -12.73 -32.71 54.07
C SER A 193 -11.61 -31.86 53.46
N SER A 194 -11.07 -30.89 54.22
CA SER A 194 -9.98 -30.03 53.74
C SER A 194 -8.71 -30.82 53.46
N LYS A 195 -8.35 -31.76 54.33
CA LYS A 195 -7.16 -32.60 54.20
C LYS A 195 -7.22 -33.51 52.97
N LYS A 196 -8.41 -34.06 52.69
CA LYS A 196 -8.66 -34.84 51.47
C LYS A 196 -8.44 -33.98 50.22
N ILE A 197 -8.99 -32.77 50.18
CA ILE A 197 -8.82 -31.85 49.05
C ILE A 197 -7.35 -31.49 48.84
N SER A 198 -6.62 -31.16 49.92
CA SER A 198 -5.19 -30.88 49.85
C SER A 198 -4.40 -32.06 49.28
N ALA A 199 -4.61 -33.27 49.83
CA ALA A 199 -3.91 -34.48 49.39
C ALA A 199 -4.19 -34.79 47.91
N GLU A 200 -5.44 -34.69 47.46
CA GLU A 200 -5.81 -34.90 46.07
C GLU A 200 -5.16 -33.89 45.12
N ARG A 201 -5.13 -32.60 45.50
CA ARG A 201 -4.48 -31.55 44.70
C ARG A 201 -2.98 -31.76 44.61
N LYS A 202 -2.33 -32.09 45.73
CA LYS A 202 -0.90 -32.36 45.78
C LYS A 202 -0.51 -33.57 44.92
N ALA A 203 -1.28 -34.66 44.98
CA ALA A 203 -1.03 -35.82 44.14
C ALA A 203 -1.21 -35.51 42.64
N LYS A 204 -2.20 -34.67 42.28
CA LYS A 204 -2.40 -34.22 40.88
C LYS A 204 -1.28 -33.31 40.41
N GLU A 205 -0.84 -32.37 41.25
CA GLU A 205 0.28 -31.46 40.97
C GLU A 205 1.57 -32.24 40.72
N GLU A 206 1.93 -33.17 41.62
CA GLU A 206 3.14 -34.00 41.51
C GLU A 206 3.09 -34.88 40.26
N ARG A 207 1.95 -35.52 39.99
CA ARG A 207 1.78 -36.34 38.79
C ARG A 207 1.98 -35.51 37.52
N LEU A 208 1.38 -34.32 37.45
CA LEU A 208 1.53 -33.42 36.30
C LEU A 208 2.98 -32.94 36.16
N GLY A 209 3.63 -32.55 37.26
CA GLY A 209 5.06 -32.18 37.26
C GLY A 209 5.96 -33.29 36.72
N ASN A 210 5.75 -34.52 37.18
CA ASN A 210 6.49 -35.68 36.70
C ASN A 210 6.30 -35.94 35.20
N GLN A 211 5.08 -35.76 34.70
CA GLN A 211 4.78 -35.88 33.27
C GLN A 211 5.44 -34.78 32.45
N LEU A 212 5.39 -33.52 32.90
CA LEU A 212 6.02 -32.39 32.21
C LEU A 212 7.54 -32.54 32.15
N SER A 213 8.18 -32.86 33.27
CA SER A 213 9.64 -33.10 33.28
C SER A 213 10.03 -34.33 32.44
N ALA A 214 9.15 -35.32 32.30
CA ALA A 214 9.41 -36.45 31.40
C ALA A 214 9.35 -36.03 29.92
N LEU A 215 8.42 -35.15 29.55
CA LEU A 215 8.32 -34.59 28.20
C LEU A 215 9.54 -33.72 27.87
N GLU A 216 9.92 -32.82 28.78
CA GLU A 216 11.12 -31.97 28.63
C GLU A 216 12.38 -32.82 28.41
N ARG A 217 12.54 -33.91 29.16
CA ARG A 217 13.65 -34.86 28.97
C ARG A 217 13.57 -35.63 27.65
N ALA A 218 12.37 -35.87 27.14
CA ALA A 218 12.16 -36.53 25.85
C ALA A 218 12.42 -35.58 24.65
N GLY A 219 12.68 -34.28 24.90
CA GLY A 219 12.88 -33.28 23.87
C GLY A 219 11.61 -32.93 23.11
N ILE A 220 10.44 -33.12 23.75
CA ILE A 220 9.11 -32.82 23.23
C ILE A 220 8.51 -31.67 24.03
#